data_AF-A0A948WLI0-F1
#
_entry.id   AF-A0A948WLI0-F1
#
_cell.length_a   1.000
_cell.length_b   1.000
_cell.length_c   1.000
_cell.angle_alpha   90.00
_cell.angle_beta   90.00
_cell.angle_gamma   90.00
#
_symmetry.space_group_name_H-M   'P 1'
#
loop_
_entity.id
_entity.type
_entity.pdbx_description
1 polymer ?
#
loop_
_entity_poly.entity_id
_entity_poly.type
_entity_poly.pdbx_seq_one_letter_code
_entity_poly.pdbx_strand_id
1 'polypeptide(L)' 'MKVPRNETLHVTISKPGYKTRQTTVPMQIAGGGGLAMAGNVVLGGLIGAAVDAGTGAMMEHKPNPLVVTLEKQ' A
#
# COMPACT_ATOMS: atom_id res chain seq x y z
N MET A 1 8.27 11.55 4.63
CA MET A 1 8.46 10.86 3.33
C MET A 1 7.08 10.54 2.76
N LYS A 2 6.84 10.83 1.48
CA LYS A 2 5.60 10.44 0.78
C LYS A 2 5.93 9.25 -0.11
N VAL A 3 5.10 8.20 -0.09
CA VAL A 3 5.27 6.96 -0.87
C VAL A 3 4.09 6.82 -1.84
N PRO A 4 4.32 6.49 -3.12
CA PRO A 4 3.23 6.19 -4.06
C PRO A 4 2.36 5.04 -3.57
N ARG A 5 1.04 5.16 -3.70
CA ARG A 5 0.08 4.15 -3.21
C ARG A 5 0.02 2.89 -4.07
N ASN A 6 0.47 2.99 -5.31
CA ASN A 6 0.52 1.90 -6.30
C ASN A 6 1.85 1.13 -6.29
N GLU A 7 2.77 1.44 -5.38
CA GLU A 7 4.06 0.77 -5.26
C GLU A 7 4.21 0.03 -3.93
N THR A 8 5.04 -1.00 -3.93
CA THR A 8 5.41 -1.74 -2.73
C THR A 8 6.48 -0.99 -1.94
N LEU A 9 6.27 -0.83 -0.63
CA LEU A 9 7.24 -0.18 0.24
C LEU A 9 8.19 -1.21 0.87
N HIS A 10 9.48 -1.09 0.58
CA HIS A 10 10.53 -1.89 1.22
C HIS A 10 11.17 -1.10 2.37
N VAL A 11 11.15 -1.66 3.58
CA VAL A 11 11.63 -1.00 4.81
C VAL A 11 12.79 -1.78 5.40
N THR A 12 13.92 -1.09 5.60
CA THR A 12 15.06 -1.61 6.37
C THR A 12 15.17 -0.85 7.68
N ILE A 13 15.12 -1.56 8.81
CA ILE A 13 15.28 -0.99 10.14
C ILE A 13 16.59 -1.51 10.75
N SER A 14 17.45 -0.59 11.17
CA SER A 14 18.67 -0.88 11.91
C SER A 14 18.71 -0.08 13.22
N LYS A 15 19.24 -0.70 14.27
CA LYS A 15 19.45 -0.08 15.58
C LYS A 15 20.69 -0.69 16.22
N PRO A 16 21.63 0.10 16.76
CA PRO A 16 22.83 -0.44 17.43
C PRO A 16 22.47 -1.45 18.54
N GLY A 17 23.14 -2.60 18.56
CA GLY A 17 22.87 -3.70 19.49
C GLY A 17 21.66 -4.58 19.13
N TYR A 18 21.05 -4.36 17.97
CA TYR A 18 19.93 -5.15 17.45
C TYR A 18 20.20 -5.61 16.02
N LYS A 19 19.65 -6.78 15.66
CA LYS A 19 19.75 -7.29 14.30
C LYS A 19 19.00 -6.37 13.35
N THR A 20 19.62 -6.08 12.20
CA THR A 20 18.94 -5.38 11.10
C THR A 20 17.77 -6.23 10.61
N ARG A 21 16.62 -5.60 10.45
CA ARG A 21 15.40 -6.25 9.94
C ARG A 21 14.96 -5.61 8.64
N GLN A 22 14.71 -6.44 7.64
CA GLN A 22 14.06 -6.03 6.40
C GLN A 22 12.62 -6.52 6.41
N THR A 23 11.69 -5.66 6.00
CA THR A 23 10.28 -5.99 5.87
C THR A 23 9.66 -5.25 4.70
N THR A 24 8.60 -5.83 4.14
CA THR A 24 7.91 -5.30 2.97
C THR A 24 6.48 -4.97 3.37
N VAL A 25 6.02 -3.80 2.97
CA VAL A 25 4.62 -3.37 3.09
C VAL A 25 4.03 -3.32 1.68
N PRO A 26 3.44 -4.42 1.18
CA PRO A 26 2.83 -4.45 -0.14
C PRO A 26 1.62 -3.52 -0.22
N MET A 27 1.31 -3.12 -1.45
CA MET A 27 0.04 -2.48 -1.78
C MET A 27 -1.02 -3.54 -2.12
N GLN A 28 -2.27 -3.25 -1.77
CA GLN A 28 -3.43 -4.06 -2.10
C GLN A 28 -4.63 -3.16 -2.43
N ILE A 29 -5.64 -3.69 -3.12
CA ILE A 29 -6.90 -2.96 -3.32
C ILE A 29 -7.56 -2.77 -1.95
N ALA A 30 -7.90 -1.52 -1.61
CA ALA A 30 -8.62 -1.22 -0.39
C ALA A 30 -10.02 -1.84 -0.45
N GLY A 31 -10.45 -2.48 0.64
CA GLY A 31 -11.72 -3.22 0.70
C GLY A 31 -12.96 -2.39 0.32
N GLY A 32 -12.94 -1.07 0.53
CA GLY A 32 -14.00 -0.15 0.11
C GLY A 32 -13.92 0.31 -1.35
N GLY A 33 -12.75 0.25 -1.99
CA GLY A 33 -12.52 0.72 -3.36
C GLY A 33 -12.79 -0.34 -4.44
N GLY A 34 -12.58 -1.63 -4.13
CA GLY A 34 -12.87 -2.73 -5.06
C GLY A 34 -14.37 -2.92 -5.35
N LEU A 35 -15.23 -2.59 -4.38
CA LEU A 35 -16.69 -2.68 -4.54
C LEU A 35 -17.26 -1.53 -5.39
N ALA A 36 -16.63 -0.34 -5.36
CA ALA A 36 -17.05 0.81 -6.18
C ALA A 36 -16.78 0.59 -7.68
N MET A 37 -15.77 -0.22 -8.05
CA MET A 37 -15.47 -0.57 -9.44
C MET A 37 -16.42 -1.63 -10.02
N ALA A 38 -17.15 -2.38 -9.18
CA ALA A 38 -18.08 -3.42 -9.63
C ALA A 38 -19.49 -2.87 -9.96
N GLY A 39 -19.78 -1.60 -9.62
CA GLY A 39 -21.10 -0.97 -9.75
C GLY A 39 -21.10 0.22 -10.71
N ASN A 40 -21.73 0.04 -11.87
CA ASN A 40 -22.22 1.07 -12.80
C ASN A 40 -21.19 1.83 -13.67
N VAL A 41 -20.80 1.19 -14.78
CA VAL A 41 -20.05 1.80 -15.88
C VAL A 41 -20.99 2.66 -16.74
N VAL A 42 -21.20 3.91 -16.33
CA VAL A 42 -21.66 4.99 -17.22
C VAL A 42 -20.41 5.77 -17.64
N LEU A 43 -20.31 6.23 -18.89
CA LEU A 43 -19.15 6.82 -19.60
C LEU A 43 -18.01 7.51 -18.79
N GLY A 44 -18.28 8.13 -17.62
CA GLY A 44 -17.26 8.65 -16.70
C GLY A 44 -16.59 7.63 -15.75
N GLY A 45 -17.22 6.47 -15.53
CA GLY A 45 -16.78 5.42 -14.61
C GLY A 45 -15.56 4.64 -15.09
N LEU A 46 -15.41 4.37 -16.39
CA LEU A 46 -14.21 3.70 -16.93
C LEU A 46 -12.98 4.60 -16.94
N ILE A 47 -13.16 5.88 -17.30
CA ILE A 47 -12.07 6.85 -17.30
C ILE A 47 -11.64 7.14 -15.85
N GLY A 48 -12.60 7.35 -14.94
CA GLY A 48 -12.34 7.48 -13.51
C GLY A 48 -11.63 6.25 -12.94
N ALA A 49 -12.08 5.05 -13.29
CA ALA A 49 -11.46 3.80 -12.85
C ALA A 49 -10.00 3.68 -13.32
N ALA A 50 -9.73 4.05 -14.57
CA ALA A 50 -8.38 4.03 -15.12
C ALA A 50 -7.45 5.05 -14.42
N VAL A 51 -7.95 6.25 -14.16
CA VAL A 51 -7.18 7.30 -13.44
C VAL A 51 -6.94 6.90 -11.98
N ASP A 52 -7.93 6.32 -11.31
CA ASP A 52 -7.83 5.86 -9.92
C ASP A 52 -6.85 4.69 -9.76
N ALA A 53 -6.82 3.77 -10.74
CA ALA A 53 -5.83 2.70 -10.80
C ALA A 53 -4.43 3.25 -11.04
N GLY A 54 -4.27 4.20 -11.98
CA GLY A 54 -2.99 4.83 -12.29
C GLY A 54 -2.40 5.62 -11.12
N THR A 55 -3.23 6.35 -10.38
CA THR A 55 -2.81 7.12 -9.20
C THR A 55 -2.66 6.27 -7.92
N GLY A 56 -3.17 5.04 -7.93
CA GLY A 56 -3.25 4.20 -6.74
C GLY A 56 -4.28 4.67 -5.72
N ALA A 57 -5.26 5.51 -6.11
CA ALA A 57 -6.32 6.00 -5.23
C ALA A 57 -7.15 4.86 -4.62
N MET A 58 -7.25 3.73 -5.33
CA MET A 58 -7.90 2.50 -4.87
C MET A 58 -7.01 1.59 -4.01
N MET A 59 -5.71 1.88 -3.88
CA MET A 59 -4.73 1.01 -3.22
C MET A 59 -4.44 1.45 -1.79
N GLU A 60 -4.18 0.51 -0.90
CA GLU A 60 -3.68 0.75 0.45
C GLU A 60 -2.46 -0.13 0.75
N HIS A 61 -1.60 0.33 1.65
CA HIS A 61 -0.47 -0.46 2.15
C HIS A 61 -0.89 -1.27 3.38
N LYS A 62 -0.54 -2.57 3.42
CA LYS A 62 -0.77 -3.42 4.60
C LYS A 62 0.50 -4.19 5.00
N PRO A 63 0.82 -4.27 6.30
CA PRO A 63 0.10 -3.65 7.43
C PRO A 63 0.30 -2.13 7.52
N ASN A 64 -0.71 -1.43 8.05
CA ASN A 64 -0.63 0.00 8.40
C ASN A 64 -1.45 0.24 9.69
N PRO A 65 -0.83 0.56 10.84
CA PRO A 65 0.60 0.83 11.01
C PRO A 65 1.47 -0.43 10.88
N LEU A 66 2.69 -0.28 10.37
CA LEU A 66 3.71 -1.32 10.42
C LEU A 66 4.33 -1.35 11.83
N VAL A 67 4.14 -2.45 12.55
CA VAL A 67 4.76 -2.68 13.86
C VAL A 67 5.83 -3.75 13.73
N VAL A 68 7.04 -3.45 14.20
CA VAL A 68 8.20 -4.35 14.13
C VAL A 68 8.83 -4.53 15.51
N THR A 69 9.14 -5.77 15.86
CA THR A 69 9.97 -6.11 17.04
C THR A 69 11.39 -6.40 16.56
N LEU A 70 12.37 -5.75 17.19
CA LEU A 70 13.79 -5.97 16.89
C LEU A 70 14.39 -6.99 17.87
N GLU A 71 15.17 -7.92 17.34
CA GLU A 71 15.93 -8.89 18.13
C GLU A 71 17.27 -8.31 18.52
N LYS A 72 17.72 -8.54 19.76
CA LYS A 72 19.10 -8.22 20.17
C LYS A 72 20.07 -9.07 19.33
N GLN A 73 21.24 -8.50 19.05
CA GLN A 73 22.35 -9.24 18.44
C GLN A 73 22.90 -10.28 19.42
#